data_AF-A0A6G2V3Q8-F1
#
_entry.id   AF-A0A6G2V3Q8-F1
#
_cell.length_a   1.000
_cell.length_b   1.000
_cell.length_c   1.000
_cell.angle_alpha   90.00
_cell.angle_beta   90.00
_cell.angle_gamma   90.00
#
_symmetry.space_group_name_H-M   'P 1'
#
loop_
_entity.id
_entity.type
_entity.pdbx_description
1 polymer ?
#
loop_
_entity_poly.entity_id
_entity_poly.type
_entity_poly.pdbx_seq_one_letter_code
_entity_poly.pdbx_strand_id
1 'polypeptide(L)'
;MEPFEGGASQSGETGAAEDTFVFPDGWRRLVHPRRGGVPRTPARVNGKLVEAVAERTAEEHAWIQEYLDAPRSDAALVTEVRRHLNGEPSPAGAAAVAAMVGMYAPPGNAWADSWVRLHGLPFAARAAVELFMIEPHWMQSGAHRYDAWLERLSHARGTRSTEHRRQAADRVRSLLTAADDATYRATVDALSASRTDTHRRIVAAYLAPSEADWVAALCADPEATRERDAGLVSLILCTLGSPDQASRFARVPGFDRSMNTIATAAEGIGNMLAPLLAEDLEKGYFYGEARRQLAQALAEFPTDDAFRALLALADNKQVRPALLDAMDRCPARALRLLAADAGDGTDAPAASASGLLRTHIAGHRPLVERMLPTLDDDLAAVVEPLLNPAGRLADAPADALPAVLTAPPWTRERTMARPVTVTGLKPDEGKAVLWEAGEREAWAATSSWYTRREAVDDWEQTLDSLRHGLGSSDLRPAWVYVHGPEERVAPLLDDWDPVDVWEAADTLKPVAARFGLGALSLLLRVVPRRPSSLAPLLMPYVDARVARLMADWAVRLKSTAAVARSWFERHGVRAAPLLVPDAVGRAGAARRA
;
A
#
# COMPACT_ATOMS: atom_id res chain seq x y z
N MET A 1 -28.20 61.52 -19.41
CA MET A 1 -28.89 60.94 -18.25
C MET A 1 -28.68 59.44 -18.35
N GLU A 2 -27.75 58.97 -17.54
CA GLU A 2 -27.48 57.58 -17.18
C GLU A 2 -28.69 56.98 -16.39
N PRO A 3 -28.75 55.68 -16.01
CA PRO A 3 -27.60 54.92 -15.48
C PRO A 3 -27.37 53.48 -15.92
N PHE A 4 -26.08 53.17 -15.82
CA PHE A 4 -25.39 51.90 -15.58
C PHE A 4 -25.81 51.26 -14.24
N GLU A 5 -25.79 49.92 -14.18
CA GLU A 5 -25.51 49.07 -13.00
C GLU A 5 -25.38 47.62 -13.53
N GLY A 6 -24.42 46.77 -13.18
CA GLY A 6 -23.30 46.83 -12.26
C GLY A 6 -22.73 45.41 -12.18
N GLY A 7 -21.53 45.19 -12.72
CA GLY A 7 -20.80 43.93 -12.58
C GLY A 7 -20.24 43.80 -11.17
N ALA A 8 -20.71 42.81 -10.42
CA ALA A 8 -20.17 42.47 -9.11
C ALA A 8 -19.06 41.41 -9.26
N SER A 9 -17.81 41.90 -9.17
CA SER A 9 -16.71 41.38 -8.36
C SER A 9 -16.45 39.85 -8.30
N GLN A 10 -15.53 39.37 -9.15
CA GLN A 10 -14.75 38.13 -8.97
C GLN A 10 -13.61 38.26 -7.95
N SER A 11 -13.54 39.38 -7.21
CA SER A 11 -12.41 39.75 -6.34
C SER A 11 -12.32 38.93 -5.05
N GLY A 12 -13.35 38.14 -4.72
CA GLY A 12 -13.39 37.29 -3.52
C GLY A 12 -13.24 35.79 -3.77
N GLU A 13 -13.20 35.33 -5.04
CA GLU A 13 -13.31 33.90 -5.36
C GLU A 13 -11.98 33.13 -5.24
N THR A 14 -10.82 33.74 -5.54
CA THR A 14 -9.56 32.97 -5.58
C THR A 14 -8.98 32.66 -4.19
N GLY A 15 -9.12 33.56 -3.21
CA GLY A 15 -8.64 33.32 -1.84
C GLY A 15 -9.51 32.31 -1.09
N ALA A 16 -10.84 32.45 -1.16
CA ALA A 16 -11.77 31.56 -0.47
C ALA A 16 -11.82 30.14 -1.06
N ALA A 17 -11.57 29.99 -2.37
CA ALA A 17 -11.50 28.68 -3.02
C ALA A 17 -10.26 27.87 -2.60
N GLU A 18 -9.11 28.52 -2.37
CA GLU A 18 -7.86 27.86 -1.96
C GLU A 18 -7.82 27.44 -0.48
N ASP A 19 -8.77 27.89 0.35
CA ASP A 19 -8.85 27.53 1.78
C ASP A 19 -9.92 26.47 2.06
N THR A 20 -10.73 26.12 1.06
CA THR A 20 -11.86 25.19 1.21
C THR A 20 -11.44 23.77 0.83
N PHE A 21 -11.54 22.84 1.78
CA PHE A 21 -11.35 21.42 1.49
C PHE A 21 -12.49 20.88 0.61
N VAL A 22 -12.15 20.45 -0.60
CA VAL A 22 -13.07 19.77 -1.51
C VAL A 22 -12.79 18.28 -1.46
N PHE A 23 -13.80 17.49 -1.08
CA PHE A 23 -13.63 16.04 -0.95
C PHE A 23 -13.35 15.38 -2.32
N PRO A 24 -12.21 14.69 -2.50
CA PRO A 24 -11.84 14.14 -3.81
C PRO A 24 -12.81 13.06 -4.33
N ASP A 25 -13.20 13.13 -5.60
CA ASP A 25 -14.14 12.16 -6.19
C ASP A 25 -13.62 10.72 -6.17
N GLY A 26 -12.30 10.55 -6.38
CA GLY A 26 -11.63 9.25 -6.31
C GLY A 26 -11.72 8.59 -4.92
N TRP A 27 -11.96 9.37 -3.87
CA TRP A 27 -12.06 8.88 -2.49
C TRP A 27 -13.47 8.43 -2.12
N ARG A 28 -14.51 8.88 -2.83
CA ARG A 28 -15.92 8.53 -2.53
C ARG A 28 -16.17 7.02 -2.45
N ARG A 29 -15.46 6.24 -3.27
CA ARG A 29 -15.58 4.76 -3.28
C ARG A 29 -14.85 4.06 -2.13
N LEU A 30 -13.98 4.78 -1.41
CA LEU A 30 -13.12 4.27 -0.34
C LEU A 30 -13.73 4.52 1.05
N VAL A 31 -14.66 5.47 1.16
CA VAL A 31 -15.31 5.85 2.42
C VAL A 31 -16.08 4.67 3.02
N HIS A 32 -15.90 4.47 4.32
CA HIS A 32 -16.72 3.59 5.12
C HIS A 32 -18.06 4.28 5.38
N PRO A 33 -19.17 3.73 4.86
CA PRO A 33 -20.42 4.48 4.79
C PRO A 33 -21.00 4.75 6.17
N ARG A 34 -21.77 5.83 6.26
CA ARG A 34 -22.57 6.25 7.42
C ARG A 34 -23.91 6.80 6.94
N ARG A 35 -24.97 6.73 7.77
CA ARG A 35 -26.26 7.32 7.39
C ARG A 35 -26.14 8.84 7.35
N GLY A 36 -26.60 9.44 6.24
CA GLY A 36 -26.46 10.88 5.98
C GLY A 36 -25.10 11.32 5.42
N GLY A 37 -24.13 10.40 5.26
CA GLY A 37 -22.85 10.69 4.61
C GLY A 37 -22.85 10.38 3.12
N VAL A 38 -21.66 10.20 2.54
CA VAL A 38 -21.51 9.82 1.12
C VAL A 38 -22.29 8.52 0.80
N PRO A 39 -23.28 8.55 -0.12
CA PRO A 39 -24.10 7.39 -0.41
C PRO A 39 -23.29 6.22 -0.96
N ARG A 40 -23.46 5.04 -0.34
CA ARG A 40 -22.87 3.79 -0.80
C ARG A 40 -23.88 2.65 -0.63
N THR A 41 -24.11 1.92 -1.70
CA THR A 41 -24.87 0.67 -1.63
C THR A 41 -23.88 -0.48 -1.42
N PRO A 42 -23.92 -1.18 -0.26
CA PRO A 42 -23.09 -2.34 -0.05
C PRO A 42 -23.49 -3.47 -0.99
N ALA A 43 -22.52 -4.30 -1.39
CA ALA A 43 -22.83 -5.56 -2.05
C ALA A 43 -23.73 -6.43 -1.15
N ARG A 44 -24.64 -7.21 -1.76
CA ARG A 44 -25.45 -8.19 -1.02
C ARG A 44 -24.56 -9.25 -0.34
N VAL A 45 -25.09 -9.87 0.71
CA VAL A 45 -24.43 -10.99 1.40
C VAL A 45 -24.06 -12.08 0.40
N ASN A 46 -22.79 -12.49 0.40
CA ASN A 46 -22.27 -13.44 -0.57
C ASN A 46 -22.42 -14.88 -0.06
N GLY A 47 -23.38 -15.64 -0.63
CA GLY A 47 -23.65 -17.03 -0.23
C GLY A 47 -22.43 -17.96 -0.29
N LYS A 48 -21.55 -17.78 -1.29
CA LYS A 48 -20.33 -18.59 -1.42
C LYS A 48 -19.35 -18.36 -0.27
N LEU A 49 -19.29 -17.14 0.26
CA LEU A 49 -18.45 -16.82 1.41
C LEU A 49 -19.01 -17.44 2.70
N VAL A 50 -20.34 -17.52 2.82
CA VAL A 50 -21.00 -18.21 3.95
C VAL A 50 -20.69 -19.70 3.91
N GLU A 51 -20.76 -20.34 2.74
CA GLU A 51 -20.38 -21.74 2.56
C GLU A 51 -18.90 -21.97 2.90
N ALA A 52 -18.00 -21.10 2.42
CA ALA A 52 -16.57 -21.18 2.74
C ALA A 52 -16.28 -21.02 4.24
N VAL A 53 -17.04 -20.20 4.97
CA VAL A 53 -16.93 -20.10 6.43
C VAL A 53 -17.33 -21.41 7.11
N ALA A 54 -18.44 -22.02 6.67
CA ALA A 54 -18.90 -23.29 7.24
C ALA A 54 -17.92 -24.44 6.95
N GLU A 55 -17.44 -24.55 5.72
CA GLU A 55 -16.42 -25.53 5.30
C GLU A 55 -15.14 -25.35 6.11
N ARG A 56 -14.62 -24.12 6.19
CA ARG A 56 -13.40 -23.85 6.95
C ARG A 56 -13.53 -24.14 8.44
N THR A 57 -14.68 -23.82 9.03
CA THR A 57 -14.96 -24.13 10.45
C THR A 57 -14.98 -25.64 10.69
N ALA A 58 -15.49 -26.41 9.74
CA ALA A 58 -15.48 -27.87 9.82
C ALA A 58 -14.07 -28.47 9.64
N GLU A 59 -13.29 -27.97 8.68
CA GLU A 59 -11.89 -28.36 8.47
C GLU A 59 -11.03 -28.12 9.72
N GLU A 60 -11.25 -27.00 10.39
CA GLU A 60 -10.48 -26.55 11.55
C GLU A 60 -11.06 -27.07 12.88
N HIS A 61 -11.99 -28.04 12.84
CA HIS A 61 -12.65 -28.52 14.06
C HIS A 61 -11.67 -29.04 15.11
N ALA A 62 -10.67 -29.84 14.70
CA ALA A 62 -9.65 -30.35 15.62
C ALA A 62 -8.82 -29.21 16.25
N TRP A 63 -8.46 -28.21 15.44
CA TRP A 63 -7.73 -27.03 15.91
C TRP A 63 -8.56 -26.20 16.89
N ILE A 64 -9.86 -26.04 16.64
CA ILE A 64 -10.80 -25.41 17.58
C ILE A 64 -10.84 -26.20 18.90
N GLN A 65 -10.87 -27.54 18.87
CA GLN A 65 -10.87 -28.32 20.10
C GLN A 65 -9.59 -28.10 20.95
N GLU A 66 -8.42 -27.95 20.33
CA GLU A 66 -7.18 -27.65 21.08
C GLU A 66 -7.32 -26.38 21.94
N TYR A 67 -7.96 -25.34 21.42
CA TYR A 67 -8.26 -24.14 22.20
C TYR A 67 -9.25 -24.40 23.34
N LEU A 68 -10.28 -25.22 23.11
CA LEU A 68 -11.32 -25.47 24.10
C LEU A 68 -10.85 -26.38 25.24
N ASP A 69 -9.89 -27.25 24.96
CA ASP A 69 -9.32 -28.19 25.92
C ASP A 69 -8.11 -27.61 26.67
N ALA A 70 -7.52 -26.53 26.16
CA ALA A 70 -6.41 -25.84 26.82
C ALA A 70 -6.83 -25.26 28.18
N PRO A 71 -6.22 -25.69 29.32
CA PRO A 71 -6.58 -25.19 30.65
C PRO A 71 -6.37 -23.69 30.86
N ARG A 72 -5.54 -23.08 30.00
CA ARG A 72 -5.20 -21.66 30.02
C ARG A 72 -6.25 -20.78 29.32
N SER A 73 -7.15 -21.39 28.54
CA SER A 73 -8.22 -20.66 27.86
C SER A 73 -9.25 -20.11 28.85
N ASP A 74 -9.80 -18.93 28.55
CA ASP A 74 -10.87 -18.32 29.34
C ASP A 74 -12.12 -19.22 29.38
N ALA A 75 -12.46 -19.73 30.56
CA ALA A 75 -13.53 -20.72 30.71
C ALA A 75 -14.93 -20.20 30.32
N ALA A 76 -15.19 -18.90 30.51
CA ALA A 76 -16.46 -18.30 30.11
C ALA A 76 -16.54 -18.20 28.58
N LEU A 77 -15.45 -17.81 27.91
CA LEU A 77 -15.36 -17.77 26.45
C LEU A 77 -15.45 -19.17 25.83
N VAL A 78 -14.80 -20.18 26.42
CA VAL A 78 -14.92 -21.59 25.99
C VAL A 78 -16.38 -22.06 26.06
N THR A 79 -17.10 -21.67 27.13
CA THR A 79 -18.54 -21.99 27.27
C THR A 79 -19.35 -21.34 26.14
N GLU A 80 -19.08 -20.08 25.81
CA GLU A 80 -19.73 -19.38 24.71
C GLU A 80 -19.44 -19.98 23.34
N VAL A 81 -18.19 -20.43 23.09
CA VAL A 81 -17.84 -21.15 21.87
C VAL A 81 -18.62 -22.46 21.76
N ARG A 82 -18.64 -23.27 22.82
CA ARG A 82 -19.39 -24.53 22.83
C ARG A 82 -20.87 -24.30 22.57
N ARG A 83 -21.45 -23.26 23.19
CA ARG A 83 -22.83 -22.83 22.95
C ARG A 83 -23.08 -22.54 21.47
N HIS A 84 -22.20 -21.75 20.84
CA HIS A 84 -22.29 -21.43 19.41
C HIS A 84 -22.19 -22.67 18.51
N LEU A 85 -21.19 -23.53 18.75
CA LEU A 85 -20.96 -24.74 17.96
C LEU A 85 -22.10 -25.76 18.10
N ASN A 86 -22.81 -25.76 19.22
CA ASN A 86 -24.01 -26.57 19.46
C ASN A 86 -25.28 -25.98 18.83
N GLY A 87 -25.19 -24.85 18.11
CA GLY A 87 -26.30 -24.21 17.39
C GLY A 87 -27.07 -23.16 18.19
N GLU A 88 -26.68 -22.88 19.44
CA GLU A 88 -27.29 -21.81 20.22
C GLU A 88 -26.68 -20.43 19.87
N PRO A 89 -27.48 -19.36 19.72
CA PRO A 89 -26.95 -18.04 19.39
C PRO A 89 -26.02 -17.48 20.49
N SER A 90 -24.73 -17.38 20.17
CA SER A 90 -23.73 -16.67 20.98
C SER A 90 -22.87 -15.74 20.12
N PRO A 91 -23.03 -14.40 20.22
CA PRO A 91 -22.16 -13.47 19.50
C PRO A 91 -20.69 -13.59 19.91
N ALA A 92 -20.40 -13.81 21.20
CA ALA A 92 -19.05 -13.99 21.71
C ALA A 92 -18.43 -15.32 21.22
N GLY A 93 -19.22 -16.40 21.20
CA GLY A 93 -18.79 -17.69 20.67
C GLY A 93 -18.52 -17.63 19.17
N ALA A 94 -19.39 -16.99 18.39
CA ALA A 94 -19.20 -16.79 16.96
C ALA A 94 -17.96 -15.93 16.64
N ALA A 95 -17.72 -14.88 17.44
CA ALA A 95 -16.52 -14.06 17.33
C ALA A 95 -15.24 -14.84 17.68
N ALA A 96 -15.28 -15.69 18.71
CA ALA A 96 -14.14 -16.53 19.08
C ALA A 96 -13.80 -17.56 18.00
N VAL A 97 -14.81 -18.20 17.37
CA VAL A 97 -14.59 -19.09 16.22
C VAL A 97 -13.92 -18.34 15.07
N ALA A 98 -14.40 -17.14 14.74
CA ALA A 98 -13.77 -16.30 13.72
C ALA A 98 -12.32 -15.92 14.08
N ALA A 99 -12.04 -15.64 15.37
CA ALA A 99 -10.69 -15.33 15.82
C ALA A 99 -9.73 -16.53 15.67
N MET A 100 -10.14 -17.73 16.07
CA MET A 100 -9.31 -18.95 15.98
C MET A 100 -9.00 -19.38 14.54
N VAL A 101 -9.94 -19.16 13.63
CA VAL A 101 -9.90 -19.70 12.26
C VAL A 101 -9.52 -18.65 11.21
N GLY A 102 -9.94 -17.40 11.40
CA GLY A 102 -10.03 -16.38 10.35
C GLY A 102 -8.75 -15.65 9.97
N MET A 103 -7.57 -16.08 10.46
CA MET A 103 -6.34 -15.31 10.28
C MET A 103 -5.87 -15.20 8.82
N TYR A 104 -6.15 -16.21 7.97
CA TYR A 104 -5.70 -16.23 6.57
C TYR A 104 -6.84 -16.41 5.57
N ALA A 105 -7.81 -17.28 5.86
CA ALA A 105 -8.99 -17.51 5.04
C ALA A 105 -10.08 -18.18 5.88
N PRO A 106 -11.37 -17.90 5.63
CA PRO A 106 -11.89 -16.89 4.71
C PRO A 106 -11.71 -15.46 5.25
N PRO A 107 -11.75 -14.42 4.39
CA PRO A 107 -11.55 -13.02 4.80
C PRO A 107 -12.57 -12.56 5.84
N GLY A 108 -12.25 -11.51 6.61
CA GLY A 108 -13.08 -11.07 7.74
C GLY A 108 -14.51 -10.67 7.36
N ASN A 109 -14.70 -10.14 6.15
CA ASN A 109 -16.04 -9.83 5.63
C ASN A 109 -16.92 -11.08 5.40
N ALA A 110 -16.33 -12.26 5.17
CA ALA A 110 -17.06 -13.52 5.03
C ALA A 110 -17.72 -13.93 6.36
N TRP A 111 -17.04 -13.73 7.48
CA TRP A 111 -17.57 -14.00 8.82
C TRP A 111 -18.75 -13.10 9.15
N ALA A 112 -18.63 -11.80 8.87
CA ALA A 112 -19.74 -10.87 8.99
C ALA A 112 -20.95 -11.28 8.14
N ASP A 113 -20.73 -11.66 6.88
CA ASP A 113 -21.78 -12.15 5.97
C ASP A 113 -22.45 -13.43 6.51
N SER A 114 -21.67 -14.35 7.08
CA SER A 114 -22.18 -15.58 7.71
C SER A 114 -23.07 -15.27 8.93
N TRP A 115 -22.62 -14.41 9.84
CA TRP A 115 -23.40 -14.01 11.02
C TRP A 115 -24.71 -13.33 10.64
N VAL A 116 -24.68 -12.43 9.66
CA VAL A 116 -25.89 -11.76 9.16
C VAL A 116 -26.85 -12.77 8.52
N ARG A 117 -26.33 -13.71 7.73
CA ARG A 117 -27.15 -14.72 7.06
C ARG A 117 -27.85 -15.66 8.03
N LEU A 118 -27.15 -16.08 9.09
CA LEU A 118 -27.62 -17.09 10.05
C LEU A 118 -28.44 -16.51 11.20
N HIS A 119 -28.10 -15.31 11.67
CA HIS A 119 -28.65 -14.75 12.91
C HIS A 119 -29.17 -13.30 12.78
N GLY A 120 -29.01 -12.68 11.61
CA GLY A 120 -29.42 -11.30 11.36
C GLY A 120 -28.39 -10.25 11.81
N LEU A 121 -28.65 -9.00 11.42
CA LEU A 121 -27.72 -7.89 11.63
C LEU A 121 -27.48 -7.51 13.10
N PRO A 122 -28.48 -7.53 14.01
CA PRO A 122 -28.24 -7.27 15.44
C PRO A 122 -27.23 -8.25 16.07
N PHE A 123 -27.29 -9.52 15.69
CA PHE A 123 -26.33 -10.53 16.14
C PHE A 123 -24.92 -10.26 15.58
N ALA A 124 -24.83 -10.02 14.27
CA ALA A 124 -23.55 -9.76 13.61
C ALA A 124 -22.83 -8.53 14.16
N ALA A 125 -23.57 -7.48 14.52
CA ALA A 125 -23.01 -6.28 15.12
C ALA A 125 -22.42 -6.55 16.50
N ARG A 126 -23.11 -7.34 17.34
CA ARG A 126 -22.57 -7.76 18.64
C ARG A 126 -21.34 -8.67 18.49
N ALA A 127 -21.37 -9.59 17.53
CA ALA A 127 -20.22 -10.47 17.25
C ALA A 127 -19.00 -9.66 16.76
N ALA A 128 -19.22 -8.64 15.92
CA ALA A 128 -18.16 -7.74 15.48
C ALA A 128 -17.54 -6.96 16.65
N VAL A 129 -18.33 -6.53 17.65
CA VAL A 129 -17.80 -5.90 18.88
C VAL A 129 -16.97 -6.90 19.69
N GLU A 130 -17.50 -8.11 19.95
CA GLU A 130 -16.79 -9.13 20.73
C GLU A 130 -15.48 -9.59 20.06
N LEU A 131 -15.40 -9.56 18.73
CA LEU A 131 -14.19 -9.95 17.99
C LEU A 131 -12.96 -9.09 18.32
N PHE A 132 -13.16 -7.83 18.72
CA PHE A 132 -12.07 -6.94 19.19
C PHE A 132 -11.61 -7.26 20.62
N MET A 133 -12.38 -8.06 21.35
CA MET A 133 -12.16 -8.36 22.77
C MET A 133 -11.65 -9.79 23.00
N ILE A 134 -11.24 -10.47 21.92
CA ILE A 134 -10.79 -11.86 21.94
C ILE A 134 -9.43 -11.95 21.25
N GLU A 135 -8.45 -12.52 21.94
CA GLU A 135 -7.12 -12.81 21.38
C GLU A 135 -6.87 -14.33 21.35
N PRO A 136 -6.67 -14.92 20.16
CA PRO A 136 -6.21 -16.29 20.03
C PRO A 136 -4.68 -16.32 20.12
N HIS A 137 -4.14 -17.14 21.00
CA HIS A 137 -2.71 -17.37 21.12
C HIS A 137 -2.36 -18.74 20.58
N TRP A 138 -1.21 -18.85 19.91
CA TRP A 138 -0.65 -20.11 19.41
C TRP A 138 0.83 -19.92 19.00
N MET A 139 1.55 -21.02 18.83
CA MET A 139 2.88 -21.09 18.21
C MET A 139 2.86 -21.93 16.93
N GLN A 140 3.74 -21.61 15.97
CA GLN A 140 3.85 -22.36 14.71
C GLN A 140 5.29 -22.66 14.37
N SER A 141 5.51 -23.91 13.96
CA SER A 141 6.75 -24.39 13.35
C SER A 141 6.39 -25.06 12.03
N GLY A 142 6.79 -24.44 10.91
CA GLY A 142 6.38 -24.90 9.57
C GLY A 142 4.87 -24.88 9.39
N ALA A 143 4.28 -26.03 9.03
CA ALA A 143 2.82 -26.18 8.91
C ALA A 143 2.13 -26.57 10.24
N HIS A 144 2.90 -26.90 11.27
CA HIS A 144 2.36 -27.37 12.54
C HIS A 144 2.10 -26.20 13.49
N ARG A 145 0.87 -26.12 14.01
CA ARG A 145 0.44 -25.16 15.04
C ARG A 145 0.28 -25.89 16.38
N TYR A 146 0.61 -25.23 17.48
CA TYR A 146 0.57 -25.79 18.83
C TYR A 146 0.47 -24.69 19.90
N ASP A 147 0.34 -25.07 21.18
CA ASP A 147 0.21 -24.15 22.34
C ASP A 147 -0.97 -23.16 22.19
N ALA A 148 -2.10 -23.67 21.70
CA ALA A 148 -3.31 -22.91 21.46
C ALA A 148 -4.02 -22.55 22.77
N TRP A 149 -4.38 -21.29 22.99
CA TRP A 149 -5.28 -20.89 24.08
C TRP A 149 -5.99 -19.55 23.80
N LEU A 150 -7.20 -19.40 24.35
CA LEU A 150 -8.06 -18.23 24.14
C LEU A 150 -8.01 -17.26 25.31
N GLU A 151 -7.78 -15.98 25.01
CA GLU A 151 -7.84 -14.90 25.99
C GLU A 151 -9.06 -14.01 25.75
N ARG A 152 -9.81 -13.73 26.82
CA ARG A 152 -10.72 -12.59 26.84
C ARG A 152 -9.94 -11.35 27.25
N LEU A 153 -9.84 -10.39 26.34
CA LEU A 153 -9.11 -9.16 26.59
C LEU A 153 -9.88 -8.25 27.54
N SER A 154 -9.17 -7.72 28.53
CA SER A 154 -9.64 -6.59 29.36
C SER A 154 -9.47 -5.25 28.64
N HIS A 155 -8.57 -5.20 27.65
CA HIS A 155 -8.29 -4.04 26.82
C HIS A 155 -8.08 -4.51 25.38
N ALA A 156 -8.78 -3.94 24.40
CA ALA A 156 -8.57 -4.29 23.00
C ALA A 156 -7.11 -4.00 22.61
N ARG A 157 -6.40 -5.03 22.11
CA ARG A 157 -5.06 -4.85 21.53
C ARG A 157 -5.16 -4.83 20.01
N GLY A 158 -4.46 -3.90 19.40
CA GLY A 158 -4.04 -4.00 18.01
C GLY A 158 -2.53 -4.22 17.96
N THR A 159 -2.11 -5.25 17.24
CA THR A 159 -0.92 -5.17 16.38
C THR A 159 -0.84 -6.42 15.51
N ARG A 160 -0.67 -6.18 14.20
CA ARG A 160 -0.54 -7.12 13.07
C ARG A 160 -1.76 -7.97 12.67
N SER A 161 -2.58 -8.48 13.59
CA SER A 161 -3.72 -9.37 13.28
C SER A 161 -5.07 -8.69 12.98
N THR A 162 -5.09 -7.35 12.90
CA THR A 162 -6.33 -6.54 12.91
C THR A 162 -7.00 -6.33 11.56
N GLU A 163 -6.40 -6.70 10.42
CA GLU A 163 -7.06 -6.58 9.11
C GLU A 163 -8.36 -7.39 9.07
N HIS A 164 -8.34 -8.62 9.61
CA HIS A 164 -9.52 -9.47 9.67
C HIS A 164 -10.64 -8.86 10.51
N ARG A 165 -10.32 -8.39 11.72
CA ARG A 165 -11.30 -7.75 12.63
C ARG A 165 -11.91 -6.50 11.99
N ARG A 166 -11.07 -5.69 11.34
CA ARG A 166 -11.47 -4.48 10.64
C ARG A 166 -12.39 -4.80 9.46
N GLN A 167 -12.05 -5.79 8.63
CA GLN A 167 -12.89 -6.21 7.51
C GLN A 167 -14.30 -6.66 7.96
N ALA A 168 -14.40 -7.38 9.07
CA ALA A 168 -15.70 -7.77 9.63
C ALA A 168 -16.51 -6.54 10.10
N ALA A 169 -15.89 -5.62 10.84
CA ALA A 169 -16.54 -4.40 11.31
C ALA A 169 -16.95 -3.46 10.16
N ASP A 170 -16.07 -3.25 9.17
CA ASP A 170 -16.34 -2.45 7.97
C ASP A 170 -17.54 -3.02 7.20
N ARG A 171 -17.61 -4.36 7.11
CA ARG A 171 -18.72 -5.06 6.47
C ARG A 171 -20.03 -4.86 7.23
N VAL A 172 -20.04 -5.03 8.55
CA VAL A 172 -21.22 -4.79 9.38
C VAL A 172 -21.69 -3.34 9.28
N ARG A 173 -20.78 -2.36 9.42
CA ARG A 173 -21.08 -0.93 9.28
C ARG A 173 -21.72 -0.62 7.92
N SER A 174 -21.18 -1.23 6.87
CA SER A 174 -21.71 -1.08 5.50
C SER A 174 -23.13 -1.60 5.37
N LEU A 175 -23.41 -2.79 5.90
CA LEU A 175 -24.76 -3.38 5.91
C LEU A 175 -25.74 -2.57 6.77
N LEU A 176 -25.29 -2.09 7.93
CA LEU A 176 -26.10 -1.27 8.84
C LEU A 176 -26.51 0.07 8.26
N THR A 177 -25.62 0.69 7.48
CA THR A 177 -25.93 1.93 6.76
C THR A 177 -27.05 1.75 5.73
N ALA A 178 -27.11 0.59 5.07
CA ALA A 178 -28.11 0.29 4.04
C ALA A 178 -29.35 -0.45 4.56
N ALA A 179 -29.41 -0.78 5.85
CA ALA A 179 -30.55 -1.45 6.47
C ALA A 179 -31.80 -0.55 6.46
N ASP A 180 -32.99 -1.14 6.58
CA ASP A 180 -34.19 -0.35 6.91
C ASP A 180 -34.12 0.20 8.35
N ASP A 181 -34.99 1.16 8.67
CA ASP A 181 -34.97 1.85 9.97
C ASP A 181 -35.31 0.93 11.14
N ALA A 182 -36.14 -0.09 10.91
CA ALA A 182 -36.51 -1.06 11.95
C ALA A 182 -35.32 -1.94 12.33
N THR A 183 -34.62 -2.49 11.33
CA THR A 183 -33.41 -3.31 11.50
C THR A 183 -32.27 -2.49 12.08
N TYR A 184 -32.13 -1.23 11.65
CA TYR A 184 -31.14 -0.31 12.23
C TYR A 184 -31.39 -0.08 13.71
N ARG A 185 -32.61 0.27 14.11
CA ARG A 185 -32.95 0.48 15.54
C ARG A 185 -32.75 -0.78 16.37
N ALA A 186 -33.21 -1.94 15.89
CA ALA A 186 -32.98 -3.22 16.57
C ALA A 186 -31.48 -3.53 16.75
N THR A 187 -30.65 -3.13 15.77
CA THR A 187 -29.19 -3.30 15.86
C THR A 187 -28.55 -2.32 16.85
N VAL A 188 -29.00 -1.06 16.86
CA VAL A 188 -28.56 -0.03 17.82
C VAL A 188 -28.92 -0.45 19.25
N ASP A 189 -30.13 -0.96 19.49
CA ASP A 189 -30.54 -1.48 20.80
C ASP A 189 -29.65 -2.65 21.26
N ALA A 190 -29.35 -3.58 20.35
CA ALA A 190 -28.46 -4.72 20.62
C ALA A 190 -27.01 -4.28 20.91
N LEU A 191 -26.51 -3.25 20.20
CA LEU A 191 -25.19 -2.66 20.43
C LEU A 191 -25.14 -1.88 21.75
N SER A 192 -26.24 -1.24 22.15
CA SER A 192 -26.33 -0.50 23.42
C SER A 192 -25.96 -1.39 24.62
N ALA A 193 -26.48 -2.61 24.64
CA ALA A 193 -26.16 -3.61 25.67
C ALA A 193 -24.68 -4.08 25.66
N SER A 194 -23.95 -3.83 24.58
CA SER A 194 -22.53 -4.21 24.43
C SER A 194 -21.57 -3.10 24.85
N ARG A 195 -22.03 -1.88 25.14
CA ARG A 195 -21.19 -0.70 25.46
C ARG A 195 -20.69 -0.68 26.92
N THR A 196 -20.17 -1.80 27.41
CA THR A 196 -19.79 -2.01 28.83
C THR A 196 -18.51 -1.32 29.26
N ASP A 197 -17.59 -1.09 28.33
CA ASP A 197 -16.25 -0.49 28.55
C ASP A 197 -15.86 0.41 27.38
N THR A 198 -14.76 1.16 27.53
CA THR A 198 -14.32 2.14 26.53
C THR A 198 -14.01 1.52 25.17
N HIS A 199 -13.39 0.33 25.12
CA HIS A 199 -13.06 -0.33 23.86
C HIS A 199 -14.30 -0.79 23.11
N ARG A 200 -15.26 -1.42 23.79
CA ARG A 200 -16.54 -1.78 23.17
C ARG A 200 -17.33 -0.53 22.75
N ARG A 201 -17.24 0.59 23.47
CA ARG A 201 -17.84 1.87 23.07
C ARG A 201 -17.22 2.43 21.79
N ILE A 202 -15.90 2.33 21.63
CA ILE A 202 -15.19 2.73 20.38
C ILE A 202 -15.75 1.93 19.20
N VAL A 203 -15.78 0.59 19.30
CA VAL A 203 -16.24 -0.27 18.19
C VAL A 203 -17.74 -0.05 17.92
N ALA A 204 -18.58 0.06 18.95
CA ALA A 204 -20.01 0.31 18.78
C ALA A 204 -20.30 1.67 18.12
N ALA A 205 -19.61 2.74 18.55
CA ALA A 205 -19.73 4.05 17.92
C ALA A 205 -19.24 4.04 16.46
N TYR A 206 -18.19 3.26 16.17
CA TYR A 206 -17.72 3.06 14.80
C TYR A 206 -18.74 2.34 13.91
N LEU A 207 -19.45 1.33 14.42
CA LEU A 207 -20.48 0.63 13.67
C LEU A 207 -21.72 1.50 13.43
N ALA A 208 -22.10 2.34 14.41
CA ALA A 208 -23.25 3.24 14.35
C ALA A 208 -22.84 4.72 14.54
N PRO A 209 -22.08 5.31 13.60
CA PRO A 209 -21.54 6.67 13.74
C PRO A 209 -22.61 7.77 13.66
N SER A 210 -23.85 7.40 13.31
CA SER A 210 -25.01 8.31 13.25
C SER A 210 -25.70 8.49 14.61
N GLU A 211 -25.36 7.68 15.62
CA GLU A 211 -25.83 7.85 17.00
C GLU A 211 -25.03 8.98 17.68
N ALA A 212 -25.47 10.22 17.53
CA ALA A 212 -24.73 11.41 17.96
C ALA A 212 -24.34 11.38 19.45
N ASP A 213 -25.23 10.89 20.33
CA ASP A 213 -24.96 10.77 21.77
C ASP A 213 -23.80 9.81 22.06
N TRP A 214 -23.64 8.77 21.22
CA TRP A 214 -22.56 7.80 21.36
C TRP A 214 -21.21 8.41 20.97
N VAL A 215 -21.21 9.21 19.90
CA VAL A 215 -20.01 9.93 19.44
C VAL A 215 -19.65 11.04 20.44
N ALA A 216 -20.63 11.75 20.99
CA ALA A 216 -20.41 12.76 22.02
C ALA A 216 -19.84 12.15 23.31
N ALA A 217 -20.40 11.03 23.77
CA ALA A 217 -19.88 10.28 24.92
C ALA A 217 -18.45 9.78 24.67
N LEU A 218 -18.13 9.33 23.46
CA LEU A 218 -16.78 8.93 23.07
C LEU A 218 -15.79 10.11 23.12
N CYS A 219 -16.19 11.30 22.65
CA CYS A 219 -15.37 12.51 22.72
C CYS A 219 -15.13 13.00 24.16
N ALA A 220 -16.04 12.69 25.08
CA ALA A 220 -15.93 13.03 26.50
C ALA A 220 -15.16 12.00 27.33
N ASP A 221 -14.90 10.79 26.78
CA ASP A 221 -14.24 9.69 27.48
C ASP A 221 -12.71 9.92 27.57
N PRO A 222 -12.14 10.07 28.79
CA PRO A 222 -10.72 10.29 28.96
C PRO A 222 -9.84 9.09 28.56
N GLU A 223 -10.38 7.87 28.57
CA GLU A 223 -9.65 6.68 28.09
C GLU A 223 -9.60 6.65 26.57
N ALA A 224 -10.73 6.96 25.90
CA ALA A 224 -10.79 7.00 24.44
C ALA A 224 -9.89 8.10 23.84
N THR A 225 -9.87 9.30 24.45
CA THR A 225 -9.01 10.41 24.00
C THR A 225 -7.51 10.16 24.20
N ARG A 226 -7.17 9.24 25.11
CA ARG A 226 -5.79 8.81 25.36
C ARG A 226 -5.43 7.50 24.66
N GLU A 227 -6.31 6.93 23.85
CA GLU A 227 -6.04 5.71 23.09
C GLU A 227 -4.81 5.90 22.18
N ARG A 228 -3.98 4.86 22.10
CA ARG A 228 -2.71 4.82 21.35
C ARG A 228 -2.63 3.63 20.41
N ASP A 229 -3.57 2.69 20.50
CA ASP A 229 -3.65 1.60 19.54
C ASP A 229 -4.05 2.11 18.15
N ALA A 230 -3.14 1.98 17.19
CA ALA A 230 -3.35 2.51 15.83
C ALA A 230 -4.63 1.98 15.16
N GLY A 231 -5.05 0.74 15.46
CA GLY A 231 -6.27 0.16 14.91
C GLY A 231 -7.53 0.80 15.49
N LEU A 232 -7.59 0.95 16.81
CA LEU A 232 -8.71 1.59 17.51
C LEU A 232 -8.79 3.09 17.21
N VAL A 233 -7.64 3.76 17.15
CA VAL A 233 -7.54 5.17 16.74
C VAL A 233 -8.16 5.37 15.35
N SER A 234 -7.89 4.47 14.40
CA SER A 234 -8.53 4.55 13.09
C SER A 234 -10.04 4.41 13.14
N LEU A 235 -10.58 3.56 14.02
CA LEU A 235 -12.03 3.48 14.22
C LEU A 235 -12.58 4.80 14.77
N ILE A 236 -11.91 5.39 15.76
CA ILE A 236 -12.28 6.71 16.33
C ILE A 236 -12.32 7.76 15.22
N LEU A 237 -11.23 7.92 14.46
CA LEU A 237 -11.15 8.90 13.37
C LEU A 237 -12.24 8.69 12.30
N CYS A 238 -12.54 7.43 11.96
CA CYS A 238 -13.61 7.08 11.03
C CYS A 238 -15.03 7.23 11.60
N THR A 239 -15.17 7.53 12.89
CA THR A 239 -16.45 7.76 13.59
C THR A 239 -16.78 9.25 13.64
N LEU A 240 -15.78 10.10 13.83
CA LEU A 240 -15.97 11.54 13.96
C LEU A 240 -16.66 12.13 12.71
N GLY A 241 -17.49 13.14 12.94
CA GLY A 241 -18.29 13.80 11.91
C GLY A 241 -18.19 15.33 11.96
N SER A 242 -17.29 15.89 12.77
CA SER A 242 -16.97 17.31 12.72
C SER A 242 -15.53 17.63 13.16
N PRO A 243 -14.97 18.76 12.70
CA PRO A 243 -13.69 19.28 13.18
C PRO A 243 -13.64 19.49 14.71
N ASP A 244 -14.73 19.94 15.32
CA ASP A 244 -14.81 20.16 16.77
C ASP A 244 -14.62 18.87 17.56
N GLN A 245 -15.19 17.76 17.09
CA GLN A 245 -14.96 16.43 17.67
C GLN A 245 -13.49 16.02 17.51
N ALA A 246 -12.90 16.25 16.34
CA ALA A 246 -11.50 15.91 16.05
C ALA A 246 -10.50 16.66 16.93
N SER A 247 -10.80 17.90 17.30
CA SER A 247 -9.95 18.71 18.20
C SER A 247 -9.67 18.02 19.55
N ARG A 248 -10.58 17.15 20.01
CA ARG A 248 -10.42 16.36 21.25
C ARG A 248 -9.39 15.24 21.12
N PHE A 249 -9.01 14.88 19.89
CA PHE A 249 -8.11 13.78 19.55
C PHE A 249 -6.83 14.27 18.83
N ALA A 250 -6.51 15.58 18.90
CA ALA A 250 -5.43 16.19 18.12
C ALA A 250 -3.99 15.73 18.46
N ARG A 251 -3.81 14.79 19.40
CA ARG A 251 -2.49 14.27 19.82
C ARG A 251 -2.44 12.74 19.84
N VAL A 252 -2.93 12.12 18.78
CA VAL A 252 -2.94 10.67 18.67
C VAL A 252 -1.79 10.21 17.76
N PRO A 253 -0.77 9.52 18.30
CA PRO A 253 0.34 9.03 17.51
C PRO A 253 -0.08 7.79 16.71
N GLY A 254 -0.04 7.91 15.38
CA GLY A 254 -0.16 6.79 14.45
C GLY A 254 -1.58 6.21 14.32
N PHE A 255 -1.97 5.94 13.08
CA PHE A 255 -3.21 5.26 12.73
C PHE A 255 -3.00 4.39 11.47
N ASP A 256 -3.95 3.51 11.15
CA ASP A 256 -3.96 2.79 9.87
C ASP A 256 -3.99 3.77 8.69
N ARG A 257 -2.92 3.76 7.89
CA ARG A 257 -2.70 4.66 6.76
C ARG A 257 -3.32 4.15 5.46
N SER A 258 -4.20 3.16 5.54
CA SER A 258 -4.97 2.74 4.36
C SER A 258 -5.77 3.91 3.80
N MET A 259 -5.86 3.97 2.47
CA MET A 259 -6.62 5.03 1.81
C MET A 259 -8.11 5.04 2.19
N ASN A 260 -8.66 3.90 2.61
CA ASN A 260 -10.02 3.82 3.13
C ASN A 260 -10.17 4.55 4.47
N THR A 261 -9.23 4.36 5.40
CA THR A 261 -9.22 5.08 6.68
C THR A 261 -9.02 6.58 6.45
N ILE A 262 -8.07 6.98 5.60
CA ILE A 262 -7.81 8.39 5.27
C ILE A 262 -9.05 9.04 4.66
N ALA A 263 -9.65 8.42 3.63
CA ALA A 263 -10.84 8.94 2.97
C ALA A 263 -12.02 9.07 3.92
N THR A 264 -12.24 8.08 4.80
CA THR A 264 -13.35 8.09 5.75
C THR A 264 -13.17 9.14 6.84
N ALA A 265 -11.96 9.28 7.38
CA ALA A 265 -11.67 10.33 8.36
C ALA A 265 -11.82 11.72 7.72
N ALA A 266 -11.25 11.93 6.53
CA ALA A 266 -11.35 13.20 5.81
C ALA A 266 -12.80 13.60 5.49
N GLU A 267 -13.69 12.64 5.23
CA GLU A 267 -15.12 12.89 5.01
C GLU A 267 -15.79 13.48 6.26
N GLY A 268 -15.39 13.03 7.45
CA GLY A 268 -15.97 13.48 8.72
C GLY A 268 -15.31 14.73 9.31
N ILE A 269 -13.99 14.88 9.20
CA ILE A 269 -13.23 15.91 9.93
C ILE A 269 -12.47 16.90 9.03
N GLY A 270 -12.48 16.68 7.71
CA GLY A 270 -11.84 17.54 6.72
C GLY A 270 -10.36 17.81 7.02
N ASN A 271 -9.98 19.09 6.99
CA ASN A 271 -8.61 19.59 7.19
C ASN A 271 -7.98 19.22 8.54
N MET A 272 -8.76 18.82 9.54
CA MET A 272 -8.22 18.39 10.84
C MET A 272 -7.35 17.13 10.75
N LEU A 273 -7.44 16.38 9.64
CA LEU A 273 -6.59 15.21 9.39
C LEU A 273 -5.18 15.59 8.90
N ALA A 274 -5.00 16.78 8.32
CA ALA A 274 -3.74 17.17 7.68
C ALA A 274 -2.53 17.17 8.64
N PRO A 275 -2.62 17.71 9.88
CA PRO A 275 -1.49 17.66 10.82
C PRO A 275 -1.08 16.24 11.20
N LEU A 276 -2.03 15.31 11.31
CA LEU A 276 -1.76 13.90 11.62
C LEU A 276 -1.01 13.21 10.48
N LEU A 277 -1.42 13.46 9.24
CA LEU A 277 -0.75 12.94 8.03
C LEU A 277 0.64 13.55 7.84
N ALA A 278 0.80 14.83 8.14
CA ALA A 278 2.08 15.54 8.11
C ALA A 278 3.08 14.95 9.12
N GLU A 279 2.67 14.78 10.38
CA GLU A 279 3.50 14.15 11.41
C GLU A 279 3.92 12.73 11.01
N ASP A 280 2.98 11.94 10.45
CA ASP A 280 3.27 10.61 9.96
C ASP A 280 4.28 10.65 8.80
N LEU A 281 4.14 11.57 7.84
CA LEU A 281 5.04 11.69 6.69
C LEU A 281 6.48 12.04 7.10
N GLU A 282 6.65 12.84 8.15
CA GLU A 282 7.94 13.24 8.70
C GLU A 282 8.59 12.12 9.52
N LYS A 283 7.86 11.56 10.50
CA LYS A 283 8.42 10.65 11.51
C LYS A 283 8.31 9.18 11.14
N GLY A 284 7.48 8.84 10.16
CA GLY A 284 7.19 7.46 9.80
C GLY A 284 8.31 6.78 9.02
N TYR A 285 8.52 5.49 9.32
CA TYR A 285 9.36 4.61 8.52
C TYR A 285 8.53 3.98 7.41
N PHE A 286 8.80 4.34 6.15
CA PHE A 286 8.02 3.89 5.00
C PHE A 286 8.87 3.26 3.91
N TYR A 287 8.29 2.27 3.24
CA TYR A 287 8.68 1.92 1.87
C TYR A 287 8.27 3.04 0.90
N GLY A 288 8.99 3.18 -0.22
CA GLY A 288 8.82 4.32 -1.13
C GLY A 288 7.42 4.50 -1.72
N GLU A 289 6.66 3.41 -1.90
CA GLU A 289 5.29 3.46 -2.42
C GLU A 289 4.29 3.97 -1.37
N ALA A 290 4.38 3.50 -0.13
CA ALA A 290 3.54 3.99 0.97
C ALA A 290 3.77 5.50 1.23
N ARG A 291 5.04 5.95 1.15
CA ARG A 291 5.38 7.37 1.28
C ARG A 291 4.76 8.21 0.16
N ARG A 292 4.79 7.70 -1.08
CA ARG A 292 4.19 8.36 -2.25
C ARG A 292 2.68 8.52 -2.07
N GLN A 293 1.99 7.46 -1.65
CA GLN A 293 0.54 7.50 -1.43
C GLN A 293 0.15 8.48 -0.32
N LEU A 294 0.91 8.48 0.79
CA LEU A 294 0.69 9.43 1.89
C LEU A 294 0.89 10.88 1.45
N ALA A 295 1.96 11.17 0.71
CA ALA A 295 2.22 12.51 0.17
C ALA A 295 1.11 12.96 -0.80
N GLN A 296 0.63 12.06 -1.66
CA GLN A 296 -0.51 12.34 -2.55
C GLN A 296 -1.78 12.63 -1.77
N ALA A 297 -2.06 11.89 -0.70
CA ALA A 297 -3.21 12.15 0.14
C ALA A 297 -3.09 13.50 0.87
N LEU A 298 -1.90 13.84 1.36
CA LEU A 298 -1.64 15.11 2.04
C LEU A 298 -1.82 16.32 1.11
N ALA A 299 -1.48 16.19 -0.18
CA ALA A 299 -1.65 17.24 -1.18
C ALA A 299 -3.13 17.62 -1.47
N GLU A 300 -4.08 16.76 -1.11
CA GLU A 300 -5.53 17.05 -1.23
C GLU A 300 -6.04 17.98 -0.11
N PHE A 301 -5.24 18.24 0.93
CA PHE A 301 -5.61 19.12 2.03
C PHE A 301 -5.04 20.53 1.83
N PRO A 302 -5.88 21.54 1.55
CA PRO A 302 -5.43 22.90 1.30
C PRO A 302 -5.11 23.63 2.62
N THR A 303 -4.09 23.15 3.34
CA THR A 303 -3.63 23.73 4.61
C THR A 303 -2.16 24.07 4.55
N ASP A 304 -1.75 25.08 5.32
CA ASP A 304 -0.33 25.44 5.41
C ASP A 304 0.52 24.30 5.97
N ASP A 305 0.01 23.58 6.97
CA ASP A 305 0.75 22.49 7.61
C ASP A 305 0.99 21.33 6.65
N ALA A 306 -0.01 20.97 5.82
CA ALA A 306 0.17 19.99 4.75
C ALA A 306 1.24 20.42 3.75
N PHE A 307 1.18 21.67 3.28
CA PHE A 307 2.12 22.17 2.29
C PHE A 307 3.54 22.24 2.86
N ARG A 308 3.73 22.73 4.09
CA ARG A 308 5.05 22.79 4.75
C ARG A 308 5.65 21.40 4.93
N ALA A 309 4.85 20.41 5.32
CA ALA A 309 5.33 19.04 5.47
C ALA A 309 5.77 18.42 4.14
N LEU A 310 5.09 18.73 3.03
CA LEU A 310 5.53 18.35 1.68
C LEU A 310 6.82 19.09 1.27
N LEU A 311 6.89 20.40 1.55
CA LEU A 311 8.04 21.25 1.23
C LEU A 311 9.31 20.82 1.97
N ALA A 312 9.20 20.47 3.25
CA ALA A 312 10.31 19.95 4.07
C ALA A 312 10.96 18.69 3.47
N LEU A 313 10.26 18.00 2.57
CA LEU A 313 10.72 16.79 1.87
C LEU A 313 10.80 16.99 0.34
N ALA A 314 10.98 18.22 -0.15
CA ALA A 314 11.01 18.55 -1.58
C ALA A 314 12.07 17.79 -2.40
N ASP A 315 13.21 17.43 -1.79
CA ASP A 315 14.27 16.64 -2.41
C ASP A 315 13.93 15.14 -2.50
N ASN A 316 12.89 14.68 -1.80
CA ASN A 316 12.48 13.30 -1.86
C ASN A 316 11.70 13.02 -3.15
N LYS A 317 12.26 12.16 -4.01
CA LYS A 317 11.64 11.74 -5.28
C LYS A 317 10.20 11.24 -5.18
N GLN A 318 9.77 10.72 -4.02
CA GLN A 318 8.41 10.17 -3.84
C GLN A 318 7.41 11.22 -3.36
N VAL A 319 7.89 12.32 -2.78
CA VAL A 319 7.08 13.43 -2.27
C VAL A 319 6.97 14.54 -3.30
N ARG A 320 8.04 14.80 -4.06
CA ARG A 320 8.13 15.89 -5.03
C ARG A 320 6.94 16.00 -5.98
N PRO A 321 6.42 14.92 -6.60
CA PRO A 321 5.26 15.04 -7.48
C PRO A 321 4.01 15.58 -6.77
N ALA A 322 3.80 15.20 -5.50
CA ALA A 322 2.66 15.67 -4.72
C ALA A 322 2.82 17.14 -4.30
N LEU A 323 4.06 17.59 -4.01
CA LEU A 323 4.34 19.01 -3.76
C LEU A 323 4.03 19.88 -4.99
N LEU A 324 4.48 19.47 -6.18
CA LEU A 324 4.19 20.22 -7.42
C LEU A 324 2.69 20.29 -7.70
N ASP A 325 1.99 19.18 -7.53
CA ASP A 325 0.54 19.09 -7.67
C ASP A 325 -0.20 19.97 -6.63
N ALA A 326 0.31 20.07 -5.39
CA ALA A 326 -0.19 21.03 -4.40
C ALA A 326 0.08 22.50 -4.78
N MET A 327 1.23 22.79 -5.42
CA MET A 327 1.54 24.13 -5.94
C MET A 327 0.56 24.56 -7.05
N ASP A 328 0.21 23.63 -7.94
CA ASP A 328 -0.73 23.88 -9.04
C ASP A 328 -2.16 24.08 -8.52
N ARG A 329 -2.59 23.32 -7.50
CA ARG A 329 -3.92 23.46 -6.89
C ARG A 329 -4.08 24.72 -6.04
N CYS A 330 -3.04 25.10 -5.28
CA CYS A 330 -3.07 26.23 -4.35
C CYS A 330 -1.93 27.22 -4.66
N PRO A 331 -1.96 27.91 -5.83
CA PRO A 331 -0.86 28.75 -6.28
C PRO A 331 -0.63 29.98 -5.40
N ALA A 332 -1.66 30.55 -4.75
CA ALA A 332 -1.48 31.65 -3.81
C ALA A 332 -0.79 31.18 -2.52
N ARG A 333 -1.21 30.03 -1.97
CA ARG A 333 -0.54 29.41 -0.80
C ARG A 333 0.90 29.04 -1.11
N ALA A 334 1.16 28.46 -2.28
CA ALA A 334 2.49 28.08 -2.73
C ALA A 334 3.44 29.28 -2.79
N LEU A 335 2.99 30.41 -3.36
CA LEU A 335 3.78 31.64 -3.38
C LEU A 335 4.20 32.08 -1.97
N ARG A 336 3.23 32.18 -1.05
CA ARG A 336 3.49 32.63 0.33
C ARG A 336 4.44 31.70 1.08
N LEU A 337 4.21 30.39 1.00
CA LEU A 337 5.01 29.41 1.76
C LEU A 337 6.39 29.18 1.16
N LEU A 338 6.54 29.20 -0.17
CA LEU A 338 7.85 29.13 -0.82
C LEU A 338 8.68 30.38 -0.56
N ALA A 339 8.06 31.57 -0.56
CA ALA A 339 8.74 32.82 -0.22
C ALA A 339 9.20 32.84 1.25
N ALA A 340 8.40 32.29 2.17
CA ALA A 340 8.76 32.21 3.58
C ALA A 340 9.93 31.24 3.85
N ASP A 341 10.08 30.19 3.05
CA ASP A 341 11.14 29.18 3.20
C ASP A 341 12.37 29.46 2.29
N ALA A 342 12.26 30.41 1.37
CA ALA A 342 13.35 30.78 0.48
C ALA A 342 14.44 31.55 1.26
N GLY A 343 15.57 30.88 1.53
CA GLY A 343 16.77 31.57 2.02
C GLY A 343 17.41 32.48 0.96
N ASP A 344 18.32 33.35 1.39
CA ASP A 344 19.00 34.42 0.61
C ASP A 344 19.87 33.96 -0.59
N GLY A 345 19.82 32.69 -0.98
CA GLY A 345 20.70 32.10 -1.99
C GLY A 345 20.24 32.31 -3.44
N THR A 346 20.98 33.09 -4.22
CA THR A 346 20.79 33.23 -5.68
C THR A 346 21.06 31.93 -6.45
N ASP A 347 21.95 31.06 -5.94
CA ASP A 347 22.41 29.82 -6.59
C ASP A 347 21.78 28.52 -6.02
N ALA A 348 20.59 28.62 -5.41
CA ALA A 348 19.94 27.47 -4.82
C ALA A 348 19.50 26.42 -5.88
N PRO A 349 19.62 25.10 -5.61
CA PRO A 349 19.19 24.05 -6.53
C PRO A 349 17.73 24.20 -6.96
N ALA A 350 17.36 23.77 -8.18
CA ALA A 350 15.97 23.80 -8.66
C ALA A 350 14.96 22.98 -7.82
N ALA A 351 15.47 22.20 -6.86
CA ALA A 351 14.69 21.42 -5.91
C ALA A 351 14.43 22.16 -4.59
N SER A 352 15.21 23.19 -4.27
CA SER A 352 15.04 23.97 -3.04
C SER A 352 13.82 24.88 -3.14
N ALA A 353 13.36 25.38 -1.99
CA ALA A 353 12.28 26.37 -1.91
C ALA A 353 12.55 27.58 -2.84
N SER A 354 13.76 28.15 -2.84
CA SER A 354 14.10 29.29 -3.72
C SER A 354 14.08 28.92 -5.21
N GLY A 355 14.48 27.70 -5.59
CA GLY A 355 14.39 27.23 -6.97
C GLY A 355 12.95 27.00 -7.44
N LEU A 356 12.12 26.42 -6.57
CA LEU A 356 10.69 26.23 -6.80
C LEU A 356 9.96 27.59 -6.87
N LEU A 357 10.29 28.54 -5.99
CA LEU A 357 9.72 29.89 -5.98
C LEU A 357 9.93 30.61 -7.32
N ARG A 358 11.15 30.58 -7.87
CA ARG A 358 11.43 31.19 -9.18
C ARG A 358 10.60 30.57 -10.30
N THR A 359 10.51 29.25 -10.30
CA THR A 359 9.71 28.51 -11.29
C THR A 359 8.23 28.85 -11.15
N HIS A 360 7.73 28.95 -9.91
CA HIS A 360 6.36 29.31 -9.58
C HIS A 360 6.02 30.73 -10.05
N ILE A 361 6.88 31.70 -9.76
CA ILE A 361 6.69 33.10 -10.18
C ILE A 361 6.65 33.22 -11.71
N ALA A 362 7.53 32.50 -12.42
CA ALA A 362 7.53 32.49 -13.88
C ALA A 362 6.25 31.87 -14.46
N GLY A 363 5.72 30.80 -13.86
CA GLY A 363 4.50 30.12 -14.30
C GLY A 363 3.19 30.86 -13.96
N HIS A 364 3.18 31.63 -12.86
CA HIS A 364 1.97 32.25 -12.30
C HIS A 364 2.04 33.79 -12.22
N ARG A 365 2.82 34.45 -13.08
CA ARG A 365 3.07 35.91 -13.02
C ARG A 365 1.82 36.77 -12.78
N PRO A 366 0.69 36.62 -13.53
CA PRO A 366 -0.48 37.47 -13.30
C PRO A 366 -1.10 37.33 -11.91
N LEU A 367 -0.98 36.15 -11.30
CA LEU A 367 -1.43 35.91 -9.93
C LEU A 367 -0.47 36.57 -8.93
N VAL A 368 0.84 36.44 -9.14
CA VAL A 368 1.86 37.05 -8.28
C VAL A 368 1.76 38.57 -8.30
N GLU A 369 1.56 39.19 -9.46
CA GLU A 369 1.34 40.64 -9.60
C GLU A 369 0.13 41.13 -8.80
N ARG A 370 -0.96 40.37 -8.78
CA ARG A 370 -2.15 40.69 -7.98
C ARG A 370 -1.92 40.50 -6.48
N MET A 371 -1.11 39.51 -6.11
CA MET A 371 -0.87 39.16 -4.70
C MET A 371 0.20 40.02 -4.04
N LEU A 372 1.19 40.50 -4.79
CA LEU A 372 2.33 41.24 -4.24
C LEU A 372 1.91 42.38 -3.29
N PRO A 373 0.90 43.23 -3.59
CA PRO A 373 0.48 44.29 -2.68
C PRO A 373 -0.21 43.81 -1.39
N THR A 374 -0.56 42.53 -1.32
CA THR A 374 -1.25 41.89 -0.18
C THR A 374 -0.31 41.07 0.70
N LEU A 375 0.93 40.86 0.25
CA LEU A 375 1.96 40.18 1.03
C LEU A 375 2.46 41.10 2.15
N ASP A 376 3.00 40.50 3.20
CA ASP A 376 3.75 41.25 4.20
C ASP A 376 5.07 41.80 3.60
N ASP A 377 5.63 42.82 4.24
CA ASP A 377 6.80 43.54 3.71
C ASP A 377 8.01 42.60 3.52
N ASP A 378 8.18 41.62 4.41
CA ASP A 378 9.27 40.66 4.38
C ASP A 378 9.16 39.71 3.16
N LEU A 379 7.97 39.14 2.89
CA LEU A 379 7.78 38.29 1.71
C LEU A 379 7.77 39.11 0.42
N ALA A 380 7.21 40.32 0.45
CA ALA A 380 7.24 41.22 -0.71
C ALA A 380 8.69 41.56 -1.12
N ALA A 381 9.59 41.78 -0.15
CA ALA A 381 11.01 42.01 -0.40
C ALA A 381 11.71 40.81 -1.07
N VAL A 382 11.25 39.58 -0.83
CA VAL A 382 11.75 38.36 -1.48
C VAL A 382 11.14 38.19 -2.88
N VAL A 383 9.84 38.43 -3.03
CA VAL A 383 9.08 38.16 -4.27
C VAL A 383 9.32 39.23 -5.33
N GLU A 384 9.37 40.52 -4.95
CA GLU A 384 9.42 41.63 -5.91
C GLU A 384 10.67 41.58 -6.82
N PRO A 385 11.90 41.33 -6.32
CA PRO A 385 13.08 41.23 -7.18
C PRO A 385 13.02 40.04 -8.14
N LEU A 386 12.31 38.96 -7.79
CA LEU A 386 12.13 37.79 -8.63
C LEU A 386 11.03 37.99 -9.67
N LEU A 387 9.98 38.74 -9.31
CA LEU A 387 8.91 39.12 -10.22
C LEU A 387 9.38 40.18 -11.21
N ASN A 388 10.12 41.19 -10.75
CA ASN A 388 10.56 42.34 -11.54
C ASN A 388 12.09 42.49 -11.52
N PRO A 389 12.84 41.52 -12.09
CA PRO A 389 14.30 41.60 -12.10
C PRO A 389 14.77 42.81 -12.89
N ALA A 390 15.81 43.48 -12.39
CA ALA A 390 16.42 44.63 -13.06
C ALA A 390 16.88 44.24 -14.48
N GLY A 391 16.44 45.00 -15.48
CA GLY A 391 16.76 44.73 -16.89
C GLY A 391 15.82 43.76 -17.60
N ARG A 392 14.66 43.43 -17.03
CA ARG A 392 13.63 42.63 -17.71
C ARG A 392 13.13 43.32 -18.98
N LEU A 393 13.15 42.57 -20.08
CA LEU A 393 12.57 42.96 -21.36
C LEU A 393 11.08 42.57 -21.42
N ALA A 394 10.32 43.24 -22.28
CA ALA A 394 8.95 42.88 -22.56
C ALA A 394 8.85 41.45 -23.13
N ASP A 395 7.77 40.74 -22.82
CA ASP A 395 7.53 39.39 -23.32
C ASP A 395 7.46 39.43 -24.86
N ALA A 396 8.21 38.54 -25.52
CA ALA A 396 8.25 38.50 -26.98
C ALA A 396 6.91 37.99 -27.52
N PRO A 397 6.35 38.63 -28.57
CA PRO A 397 5.13 38.13 -29.20
C PRO A 397 5.40 36.79 -29.89
N ALA A 398 4.36 35.96 -30.03
CA ALA A 398 4.49 34.58 -30.51
C ALA A 398 5.09 34.48 -31.93
N ASP A 399 4.89 35.49 -32.77
CA ASP A 399 5.44 35.60 -34.13
C ASP A 399 6.94 35.96 -34.17
N ALA A 400 7.49 36.51 -33.08
CA ALA A 400 8.91 36.77 -32.91
C ALA A 400 9.69 35.55 -32.38
N LEU A 401 8.99 34.50 -31.94
CA LEU A 401 9.61 33.27 -31.43
C LEU A 401 10.00 32.32 -32.59
N PRO A 402 11.18 31.67 -32.52
CA PRO A 402 11.57 30.66 -33.50
C PRO A 402 10.54 29.54 -33.65
N ALA A 403 10.38 29.03 -34.87
CA ALA A 403 9.42 27.98 -35.20
C ALA A 403 9.58 26.69 -34.37
N VAL A 404 10.76 26.42 -33.79
CA VAL A 404 10.96 25.28 -32.90
C VAL A 404 10.22 25.40 -31.57
N LEU A 405 9.97 26.63 -31.10
CA LEU A 405 9.22 26.92 -29.86
C LEU A 405 7.72 27.05 -30.12
N THR A 406 7.32 27.50 -31.31
CA THR A 406 5.90 27.66 -31.67
C THR A 406 5.29 26.46 -32.41
N ALA A 407 6.10 25.70 -33.15
CA ALA A 407 5.70 24.50 -33.88
C ALA A 407 6.80 23.41 -33.79
N PRO A 408 7.01 22.82 -32.61
CA PRO A 408 8.14 21.94 -32.36
C PRO A 408 8.15 20.70 -33.25
N PRO A 409 9.32 20.16 -33.64
CA PRO A 409 9.38 19.00 -34.52
C PRO A 409 8.81 17.72 -33.90
N TRP A 410 8.71 17.61 -32.57
CA TRP A 410 8.08 16.47 -31.87
C TRP A 410 6.56 16.52 -31.84
N THR A 411 5.92 17.61 -32.27
CA THR A 411 4.47 17.66 -32.50
C THR A 411 4.10 17.17 -33.91
N ARG A 412 5.09 16.94 -34.78
CA ARG A 412 4.88 16.39 -36.13
C ARG A 412 4.91 14.87 -36.09
N GLU A 413 4.00 14.24 -36.83
CA GLU A 413 4.04 12.79 -37.02
C GLU A 413 5.35 12.39 -37.72
N ARG A 414 6.13 11.52 -37.07
CA ARG A 414 7.41 11.06 -37.59
C ARG A 414 7.19 9.95 -38.61
N THR A 415 7.62 10.14 -39.86
CA THR A 415 7.64 9.06 -40.86
C THR A 415 8.79 8.09 -40.54
N MET A 416 8.46 6.87 -40.11
CA MET A 416 9.47 5.81 -39.91
C MET A 416 9.79 5.13 -41.25
N ALA A 417 11.06 5.19 -41.68
CA ALA A 417 11.54 4.43 -42.81
C ALA A 417 11.43 2.91 -42.53
N ARG A 418 11.10 2.11 -43.55
CA ARG A 418 11.07 0.65 -43.42
C ARG A 418 12.49 0.13 -43.17
N PRO A 419 12.72 -0.57 -42.05
CA PRO A 419 14.06 -1.03 -41.73
C PRO A 419 14.45 -2.24 -42.59
N VAL A 420 15.70 -2.29 -43.04
CA VAL A 420 16.28 -3.47 -43.71
C VAL A 420 16.38 -4.61 -42.69
N THR A 421 15.94 -5.81 -43.07
CA THR A 421 15.89 -7.01 -42.22
C THR A 421 16.67 -8.16 -42.85
N VAL A 422 17.52 -8.81 -42.06
CA VAL A 422 18.22 -10.04 -42.46
C VAL A 422 17.41 -11.24 -41.97
N THR A 423 17.20 -12.25 -42.82
CA THR A 423 16.46 -13.47 -42.47
C THR A 423 17.40 -14.67 -42.34
N GLY A 424 17.04 -15.66 -41.52
CA GLY A 424 17.76 -16.93 -41.41
C GLY A 424 18.89 -17.00 -40.37
N LEU A 425 19.21 -15.91 -39.68
CA LEU A 425 20.16 -15.94 -38.56
C LEU A 425 19.53 -16.57 -37.31
N LYS A 426 20.29 -17.42 -36.62
CA LYS A 426 19.92 -18.01 -35.34
C LYS A 426 20.93 -17.56 -34.27
N PRO A 427 20.49 -17.32 -33.02
CA PRO A 427 21.42 -17.01 -31.94
C PRO A 427 22.29 -18.23 -31.67
N ASP A 428 23.51 -17.99 -31.20
CA ASP A 428 24.37 -19.07 -30.73
C ASP A 428 23.66 -19.89 -29.64
N GLU A 429 23.72 -21.21 -29.77
CA GLU A 429 23.07 -22.16 -28.85
C GLU A 429 23.97 -22.49 -27.64
N GLY A 430 25.22 -22.00 -27.63
CA GLY A 430 26.15 -22.17 -26.53
C GLY A 430 25.60 -21.62 -25.20
N LYS A 431 25.44 -22.52 -24.22
CA LYS A 431 25.09 -22.17 -22.83
C LYS A 431 26.30 -22.32 -21.93
N ALA A 432 26.57 -21.34 -21.09
CA ALA A 432 27.65 -21.40 -20.12
C ALA A 432 27.27 -20.72 -18.80
N VAL A 433 27.88 -21.19 -17.71
CA VAL A 433 27.92 -20.49 -16.43
C VAL A 433 29.37 -20.12 -16.16
N LEU A 434 29.64 -18.83 -16.04
CA LEU A 434 30.98 -18.26 -15.91
C LEU A 434 31.05 -17.50 -14.60
N TRP A 435 31.47 -18.16 -13.53
CA TRP A 435 31.65 -17.52 -12.23
C TRP A 435 32.89 -16.61 -12.22
N GLU A 436 32.79 -15.48 -11.53
CA GLU A 436 33.97 -14.70 -11.13
C GLU A 436 34.71 -15.38 -9.97
N ALA A 437 35.95 -14.97 -9.72
CA ALA A 437 36.76 -15.54 -8.66
C ALA A 437 36.07 -15.38 -7.29
N GLY A 438 35.80 -16.51 -6.60
CA GLY A 438 35.15 -16.54 -5.29
C GLY A 438 33.62 -16.32 -5.32
N GLU A 439 33.03 -16.04 -6.48
CA GLU A 439 31.60 -15.74 -6.59
C GLU A 439 30.74 -16.98 -6.30
N ARG A 440 31.13 -18.13 -6.84
CA ARG A 440 30.41 -19.40 -6.64
C ARG A 440 30.40 -19.80 -5.17
N GLU A 441 31.55 -19.68 -4.52
CA GLU A 441 31.74 -19.98 -3.10
C GLU A 441 30.92 -19.02 -2.22
N ALA A 442 30.92 -17.72 -2.55
CA ALA A 442 30.11 -16.72 -1.86
C ALA A 442 28.60 -17.00 -1.99
N TRP A 443 28.15 -17.42 -3.18
CA TRP A 443 26.76 -17.80 -3.39
C TRP A 443 26.39 -19.08 -2.64
N ALA A 444 27.28 -20.08 -2.63
CA ALA A 444 27.08 -21.31 -1.86
C ALA A 444 27.01 -21.06 -0.34
N ALA A 445 27.76 -20.07 0.16
CA ALA A 445 27.76 -19.68 1.57
C ALA A 445 26.57 -18.79 1.96
N THR A 446 25.74 -18.35 1.01
CA THR A 446 24.57 -17.53 1.32
C THR A 446 23.49 -18.40 1.98
N SER A 447 22.80 -17.85 2.98
CA SER A 447 21.70 -18.52 3.65
C SER A 447 20.49 -17.60 3.80
N SER A 448 19.29 -18.16 3.72
CA SER A 448 18.04 -17.50 4.08
C SER A 448 17.26 -18.34 5.10
N TRP A 449 16.11 -17.83 5.55
CA TRP A 449 15.18 -18.62 6.36
C TRP A 449 14.80 -19.95 5.68
N TYR A 450 14.64 -19.94 4.35
CA TYR A 450 14.21 -21.10 3.55
C TYR A 450 15.31 -22.11 3.24
N THR A 451 16.59 -21.76 3.43
CA THR A 451 17.71 -22.68 3.18
C THR A 451 18.26 -23.27 4.47
N ARG A 452 17.65 -22.97 5.62
CA ARG A 452 18.05 -23.53 6.90
C ARG A 452 17.86 -25.04 6.85
N ARG A 453 18.91 -25.77 7.24
CA ARG A 453 18.87 -27.23 7.28
C ARG A 453 17.90 -27.70 8.37
N GLU A 454 16.93 -28.52 7.99
CA GLU A 454 16.06 -29.24 8.91
C GLU A 454 16.71 -30.58 9.32
N ALA A 455 16.31 -31.12 10.47
CA ALA A 455 16.77 -32.44 10.91
C ALA A 455 16.14 -33.50 10.01
N VAL A 456 16.98 -34.27 9.31
CA VAL A 456 16.55 -35.35 8.42
C VAL A 456 17.29 -36.62 8.82
N ASP A 457 16.55 -37.62 9.28
CA ASP A 457 17.07 -38.93 9.65
C ASP A 457 17.22 -39.84 8.41
N ASP A 458 16.27 -39.75 7.47
CA ASP A 458 16.27 -40.50 6.21
C ASP A 458 15.82 -39.61 5.04
N TRP A 459 16.74 -39.36 4.10
CA TRP A 459 16.48 -38.58 2.89
C TRP A 459 15.53 -39.27 1.91
N GLU A 460 15.55 -40.60 1.80
CA GLU A 460 14.68 -41.32 0.88
C GLU A 460 13.22 -41.21 1.34
N GLN A 461 12.95 -41.45 2.63
CA GLN A 461 11.61 -41.25 3.20
C GLN A 461 11.16 -39.79 3.12
N THR A 462 12.08 -38.84 3.34
CA THR A 462 11.77 -37.41 3.29
C THR A 462 11.42 -36.97 1.87
N LEU A 463 12.15 -37.40 0.85
CA LEU A 463 11.84 -37.07 -0.55
C LEU A 463 10.54 -37.72 -1.03
N ASP A 464 10.23 -38.94 -0.61
CA ASP A 464 8.96 -39.60 -0.94
C ASP A 464 7.75 -38.90 -0.31
N SER A 465 7.86 -38.48 0.97
CA SER A 465 6.81 -37.72 1.66
C SER A 465 6.61 -36.30 1.09
N LEU A 466 7.69 -35.68 0.62
CA LEU A 466 7.66 -34.32 0.05
C LEU A 466 7.41 -34.30 -1.46
N ARG A 467 7.30 -35.46 -2.13
CA ARG A 467 7.18 -35.56 -3.59
C ARG A 467 6.08 -34.66 -4.18
N HIS A 468 4.98 -34.42 -3.44
CA HIS A 468 3.89 -33.53 -3.84
C HIS A 468 4.08 -32.05 -3.42
N GLY A 469 4.97 -31.77 -2.46
CA GLY A 469 5.25 -30.42 -1.93
C GLY A 469 6.48 -29.74 -2.52
N LEU A 470 7.39 -30.47 -3.19
CA LEU A 470 8.62 -29.92 -3.79
C LEU A 470 8.37 -29.01 -5.00
N GLY A 471 7.17 -29.10 -5.60
CA GLY A 471 6.66 -28.18 -6.63
C GLY A 471 5.81 -27.05 -6.07
N SER A 472 5.86 -26.77 -4.75
CA SER A 472 5.12 -25.68 -4.10
C SER A 472 5.33 -24.34 -4.82
N SER A 473 4.30 -23.50 -4.81
CA SER A 473 4.32 -22.14 -5.36
C SER A 473 5.13 -21.14 -4.51
N ASP A 474 5.89 -21.60 -3.53
CA ASP A 474 6.74 -20.79 -2.66
C ASP A 474 8.16 -21.38 -2.51
N LEU A 475 8.98 -20.70 -1.71
CA LEU A 475 10.40 -21.02 -1.54
C LEU A 475 10.69 -22.06 -0.44
N ARG A 476 9.68 -22.58 0.26
CA ARG A 476 9.89 -23.54 1.36
C ARG A 476 10.67 -24.80 0.95
N PRO A 477 10.51 -25.35 -0.28
CA PRO A 477 11.31 -26.49 -0.73
C PRO A 477 12.81 -26.21 -0.90
N ALA A 478 13.27 -24.95 -0.82
CA ALA A 478 14.65 -24.58 -1.13
C ALA A 478 15.70 -25.34 -0.31
N TRP A 479 15.45 -25.59 0.98
CA TRP A 479 16.39 -26.33 1.83
C TRP A 479 16.65 -27.77 1.32
N VAL A 480 15.66 -28.41 0.70
CA VAL A 480 15.82 -29.75 0.09
C VAL A 480 16.75 -29.68 -1.10
N TYR A 481 16.62 -28.67 -1.97
CA TYR A 481 17.55 -28.46 -3.08
C TYR A 481 18.96 -28.10 -2.62
N VAL A 482 19.10 -27.40 -1.49
CA VAL A 482 20.40 -27.00 -0.95
C VAL A 482 21.10 -28.18 -0.26
N HIS A 483 20.38 -29.04 0.48
CA HIS A 483 21.00 -30.06 1.35
C HIS A 483 20.76 -31.52 0.92
N GLY A 484 19.77 -31.80 0.08
CA GLY A 484 19.38 -33.16 -0.30
C GLY A 484 20.36 -33.83 -1.28
N PRO A 485 20.24 -35.15 -1.52
CA PRO A 485 21.08 -35.90 -2.47
C PRO A 485 20.94 -35.34 -3.89
N GLU A 486 22.05 -34.94 -4.51
CA GLU A 486 22.06 -34.17 -5.76
C GLU A 486 21.34 -34.88 -6.90
N GLU A 487 21.60 -36.18 -7.05
CA GLU A 487 21.08 -37.03 -8.11
C GLU A 487 19.55 -37.16 -8.06
N ARG A 488 18.96 -36.97 -6.88
CA ARG A 488 17.51 -37.06 -6.65
C ARG A 488 16.82 -35.72 -6.82
N VAL A 489 17.42 -34.64 -6.32
CA VAL A 489 16.80 -33.31 -6.33
C VAL A 489 17.03 -32.54 -7.63
N ALA A 490 18.11 -32.80 -8.36
CA ALA A 490 18.44 -32.09 -9.59
C ALA A 490 17.33 -32.19 -10.67
N PRO A 491 16.74 -33.38 -10.95
CA PRO A 491 15.64 -33.47 -11.92
C PRO A 491 14.38 -32.70 -11.49
N LEU A 492 14.17 -32.53 -10.19
CA LEU A 492 12.96 -31.88 -9.64
C LEU A 492 13.00 -30.35 -9.79
N LEU A 493 14.17 -29.77 -10.05
CA LEU A 493 14.31 -28.33 -10.34
C LEU A 493 13.52 -27.92 -11.59
N ASP A 494 13.29 -28.84 -12.53
CA ASP A 494 12.55 -28.54 -13.76
C ASP A 494 11.07 -28.27 -13.49
N ASP A 495 10.50 -28.88 -12.45
CA ASP A 495 9.09 -28.73 -12.08
C ASP A 495 8.85 -27.63 -11.04
N TRP A 496 9.89 -27.21 -10.30
CA TRP A 496 9.75 -26.16 -9.29
C TRP A 496 9.54 -24.77 -9.91
N ASP A 497 8.42 -24.13 -9.58
CA ASP A 497 8.04 -22.81 -10.08
C ASP A 497 7.46 -21.90 -8.99
N PRO A 498 8.32 -21.35 -8.09
CA PRO A 498 7.84 -20.49 -7.02
C PRO A 498 7.28 -19.17 -7.56
N VAL A 499 6.07 -18.85 -7.12
CA VAL A 499 5.34 -17.61 -7.43
C VAL A 499 5.55 -16.59 -6.32
N ASP A 500 5.56 -17.03 -5.06
CA ASP A 500 6.04 -16.21 -3.94
C ASP A 500 7.57 -16.22 -3.92
N VAL A 501 8.14 -15.04 -4.13
CA VAL A 501 9.59 -14.82 -4.30
C VAL A 501 10.17 -13.93 -3.20
N TRP A 502 9.52 -13.87 -2.04
CA TRP A 502 10.04 -13.18 -0.87
C TRP A 502 11.39 -13.78 -0.43
N GLU A 503 12.45 -12.98 -0.33
CA GLU A 503 13.84 -13.45 -0.10
C GLU A 503 14.42 -14.42 -1.16
N ALA A 504 13.86 -14.47 -2.38
CA ALA A 504 14.35 -15.37 -3.43
C ALA A 504 15.83 -15.15 -3.81
N ALA A 505 16.34 -13.92 -3.70
CA ALA A 505 17.74 -13.62 -4.05
C ALA A 505 18.73 -14.45 -3.20
N ASP A 506 18.58 -14.43 -1.88
CA ASP A 506 19.49 -15.14 -0.99
C ASP A 506 19.16 -16.64 -0.92
N THR A 507 17.90 -16.99 -1.14
CA THR A 507 17.45 -18.40 -1.16
C THR A 507 17.97 -19.16 -2.39
N LEU A 508 18.00 -18.53 -3.57
CA LEU A 508 18.35 -19.20 -4.84
C LEU A 508 19.85 -19.14 -5.19
N LYS A 509 20.63 -18.27 -4.55
CA LYS A 509 22.10 -18.25 -4.70
C LYS A 509 22.76 -19.62 -4.42
N PRO A 510 22.52 -20.28 -3.28
CA PRO A 510 23.14 -21.59 -3.01
C PRO A 510 22.65 -22.68 -3.97
N VAL A 511 21.39 -22.62 -4.41
CA VAL A 511 20.86 -23.52 -5.45
C VAL A 511 21.61 -23.30 -6.78
N ALA A 512 21.75 -22.06 -7.22
CA ALA A 512 22.49 -21.72 -8.44
C ALA A 512 23.97 -22.11 -8.36
N ALA A 513 24.62 -21.91 -7.21
CA ALA A 513 26.01 -22.31 -6.98
C ALA A 513 26.20 -23.83 -7.02
N ARG A 514 25.22 -24.58 -6.52
CA ARG A 514 25.22 -26.05 -6.49
C ARG A 514 25.01 -26.62 -7.89
N PHE A 515 23.90 -26.28 -8.56
CA PHE A 515 23.48 -26.93 -9.81
C PHE A 515 24.00 -26.25 -11.08
N GLY A 516 24.61 -25.06 -10.99
CA GLY A 516 25.16 -24.34 -12.14
C GLY A 516 24.14 -24.19 -13.26
N LEU A 517 24.47 -24.68 -14.47
CA LEU A 517 23.56 -24.62 -15.62
C LEU A 517 22.20 -25.31 -15.39
N GLY A 518 22.13 -26.32 -14.50
CA GLY A 518 20.88 -26.99 -14.17
C GLY A 518 19.84 -26.06 -13.50
N ALA A 519 20.29 -25.02 -12.81
CA ALA A 519 19.39 -24.04 -12.19
C ALA A 519 18.85 -23.00 -13.19
N LEU A 520 19.37 -22.93 -14.42
CA LEU A 520 19.02 -21.86 -15.36
C LEU A 520 17.53 -21.86 -15.72
N SER A 521 16.91 -23.03 -15.91
CA SER A 521 15.48 -23.13 -16.22
C SER A 521 14.61 -22.54 -15.11
N LEU A 522 14.92 -22.86 -13.85
CA LEU A 522 14.28 -22.30 -12.67
C LEU A 522 14.47 -20.77 -12.61
N LEU A 523 15.71 -20.29 -12.76
CA LEU A 523 16.01 -18.85 -12.69
C LEU A 523 15.31 -18.06 -13.80
N LEU A 524 15.21 -18.62 -15.01
CA LEU A 524 14.49 -17.98 -16.13
C LEU A 524 12.98 -17.90 -15.89
N ARG A 525 12.38 -18.77 -15.06
CA ARG A 525 10.98 -18.66 -14.63
C ARG A 525 10.81 -17.62 -13.53
N VAL A 526 11.69 -17.63 -12.52
CA VAL A 526 11.53 -16.85 -11.29
C VAL A 526 11.98 -15.41 -11.44
N VAL A 527 13.15 -15.16 -12.04
CA VAL A 527 13.76 -13.82 -12.10
C VAL A 527 12.85 -12.79 -12.79
N PRO A 528 12.17 -13.10 -13.93
CA PRO A 528 11.29 -12.15 -14.59
C PRO A 528 10.08 -11.68 -13.76
N ARG A 529 9.69 -12.41 -12.70
CA ARG A 529 8.60 -12.02 -11.80
C ARG A 529 8.96 -10.79 -10.97
N ARG A 530 10.25 -10.63 -10.63
CA ARG A 530 10.75 -9.48 -9.86
C ARG A 530 12.16 -9.06 -10.31
N PRO A 531 12.30 -8.51 -11.53
CA PRO A 531 13.62 -8.26 -12.12
C PRO A 531 14.50 -7.31 -11.30
N SER A 532 13.90 -6.30 -10.65
CA SER A 532 14.63 -5.27 -9.89
C SER A 532 15.48 -5.83 -8.75
N SER A 533 15.06 -6.92 -8.11
CA SER A 533 15.81 -7.56 -7.03
C SER A 533 16.50 -8.85 -7.45
N LEU A 534 16.01 -9.52 -8.50
CA LEU A 534 16.46 -10.87 -8.85
C LEU A 534 17.38 -10.92 -10.08
N ALA A 535 17.46 -9.88 -10.90
CA ALA A 535 18.35 -9.83 -12.07
C ALA A 535 19.82 -10.24 -11.76
N PRO A 536 20.39 -9.90 -10.58
CA PRO A 536 21.74 -10.37 -10.22
C PRO A 536 21.93 -11.90 -10.25
N LEU A 537 20.88 -12.70 -10.07
CA LEU A 537 20.96 -14.16 -10.15
C LEU A 537 21.33 -14.67 -11.55
N LEU A 538 21.09 -13.87 -12.59
CA LEU A 538 21.44 -14.23 -13.97
C LEU A 538 22.86 -13.77 -14.37
N MET A 539 23.59 -13.09 -13.48
CA MET A 539 24.92 -12.54 -13.77
C MET A 539 25.92 -13.57 -14.31
N PRO A 540 25.99 -14.80 -13.77
CA PRO A 540 26.93 -15.82 -14.27
C PRO A 540 26.52 -16.48 -15.58
N TYR A 541 25.28 -16.34 -16.04
CA TYR A 541 24.71 -17.17 -17.10
C TYR A 541 24.84 -16.51 -18.48
N VAL A 542 25.33 -17.29 -19.44
CA VAL A 542 25.40 -16.97 -20.87
C VAL A 542 24.42 -17.89 -21.59
N ASP A 543 23.29 -17.35 -22.03
CA ASP A 543 22.23 -18.03 -22.78
C ASP A 543 21.42 -16.97 -23.56
N ALA A 544 20.93 -17.29 -24.75
CA ALA A 544 20.18 -16.35 -25.58
C ALA A 544 18.94 -15.77 -24.88
N ARG A 545 18.26 -16.55 -24.03
CA ARG A 545 17.10 -16.10 -23.24
C ARG A 545 17.52 -15.10 -22.17
N VAL A 546 18.67 -15.30 -21.52
CA VAL A 546 19.23 -14.34 -20.55
C VAL A 546 19.62 -13.05 -21.25
N ALA A 547 20.33 -13.14 -22.38
CA ALA A 547 20.75 -11.97 -23.15
C ALA A 547 19.55 -11.12 -23.58
N ARG A 548 18.46 -11.76 -24.05
CA ARG A 548 17.20 -11.09 -24.41
C ARG A 548 16.52 -10.40 -23.23
N LEU A 549 16.52 -11.03 -22.05
CA LEU A 549 15.98 -10.40 -20.84
C LEU A 549 16.82 -9.17 -20.45
N MET A 550 18.15 -9.28 -20.46
CA MET A 550 19.04 -8.15 -20.15
C MET A 550 18.86 -7.00 -21.14
N ALA A 551 18.72 -7.30 -22.43
CA ALA A 551 18.44 -6.31 -23.48
C ALA A 551 17.07 -5.60 -23.26
N ASP A 552 15.98 -6.36 -23.07
CA ASP A 552 14.65 -5.79 -22.78
C ASP A 552 14.69 -4.89 -21.54
N TRP A 553 15.33 -5.37 -20.48
CA TRP A 553 15.43 -4.67 -19.20
C TRP A 553 16.31 -3.42 -19.27
N ALA A 554 17.36 -3.41 -20.09
CA ALA A 554 18.19 -2.23 -20.31
C ALA A 554 17.39 -1.08 -20.93
N VAL A 555 16.49 -1.40 -21.87
CA VAL A 555 15.67 -0.40 -22.58
C VAL A 555 14.41 -0.01 -21.80
N ARG A 556 13.72 -0.97 -21.21
CA ARG A 556 12.38 -0.77 -20.65
C ARG A 556 12.38 -0.45 -19.15
N LEU A 557 13.36 -0.95 -18.38
CA LEU A 557 13.32 -0.96 -16.92
C LEU A 557 14.50 -0.21 -16.29
N LYS A 558 14.24 1.02 -15.82
CA LYS A 558 15.25 1.87 -15.17
C LYS A 558 15.94 1.20 -13.97
N SER A 559 15.21 0.41 -13.19
CA SER A 559 15.72 -0.25 -11.98
C SER A 559 16.74 -1.36 -12.26
N THR A 560 16.67 -2.01 -13.42
CA THR A 560 17.55 -3.11 -13.82
C THR A 560 18.62 -2.69 -14.82
N ALA A 561 18.55 -1.46 -15.35
CA ALA A 561 19.48 -0.96 -16.36
C ALA A 561 20.95 -0.99 -15.93
N ALA A 562 21.25 -0.84 -14.63
CA ALA A 562 22.61 -0.95 -14.11
C ALA A 562 23.12 -2.41 -14.14
N VAL A 563 22.28 -3.37 -13.72
CA VAL A 563 22.60 -4.80 -13.72
C VAL A 563 22.77 -5.31 -15.15
N ALA A 564 21.87 -4.92 -16.06
CA ALA A 564 21.97 -5.31 -17.47
C ALA A 564 23.26 -4.81 -18.12
N ARG A 565 23.67 -3.55 -17.87
CA ARG A 565 24.97 -3.02 -18.33
C ARG A 565 26.14 -3.80 -17.75
N SER A 566 26.10 -4.11 -16.46
CA SER A 566 27.14 -4.92 -15.80
C SER A 566 27.24 -6.32 -16.41
N TRP A 567 26.11 -6.93 -16.79
CA TRP A 567 26.09 -8.22 -17.48
C TRP A 567 26.75 -8.13 -18.88
N PHE A 568 26.43 -7.08 -19.65
CA PHE A 568 27.08 -6.85 -20.95
C PHE A 568 28.58 -6.57 -20.83
N GLU A 569 29.01 -5.82 -19.81
CA GLU A 569 30.42 -5.59 -19.51
C GLU A 569 31.14 -6.88 -19.13
N ARG A 570 30.50 -7.72 -18.29
CA ARG A 570 31.04 -9.02 -17.86
C ARG A 570 31.25 -10.00 -19.00
N HIS A 571 30.28 -10.11 -19.92
CA HIS A 571 30.31 -11.13 -20.98
C HIS A 571 30.83 -10.62 -22.33
N GLY A 572 30.83 -9.29 -22.53
CA GLY A 572 31.42 -8.62 -23.68
C GLY A 572 31.07 -9.26 -25.02
N VAL A 573 32.11 -9.69 -25.75
CA VAL A 573 31.99 -10.31 -27.08
C VAL A 573 31.13 -11.57 -27.11
N ARG A 574 30.93 -12.26 -25.98
CA ARG A 574 30.09 -13.47 -25.89
C ARG A 574 28.61 -13.14 -25.92
N ALA A 575 28.22 -11.92 -25.56
CA ALA A 575 26.82 -11.49 -25.60
C ALA A 575 26.36 -11.15 -27.02
N ALA A 576 27.26 -10.64 -27.88
CA ALA A 576 26.89 -10.16 -29.21
C ALA A 576 26.27 -11.25 -30.11
N PRO A 577 26.85 -12.46 -30.27
CA PRO A 577 26.25 -13.53 -31.07
C PRO A 577 24.85 -13.96 -30.62
N LEU A 578 24.50 -13.72 -29.35
CA LEU A 578 23.20 -14.07 -28.78
C LEU A 578 22.09 -13.08 -29.19
N LEU A 579 22.44 -11.84 -29.53
CA LEU A 579 21.49 -10.75 -29.80
C LEU A 579 21.50 -10.24 -31.25
N VAL A 580 22.59 -10.47 -32.01
CA VAL A 580 22.70 -10.05 -33.41
C VAL A 580 21.48 -10.45 -34.26
N PRO A 581 20.97 -11.70 -34.19
CA PRO A 581 19.79 -12.10 -34.96
C PRO A 581 18.54 -11.26 -34.67
N ASP A 582 18.35 -10.83 -33.42
CA ASP A 582 17.22 -9.99 -33.03
C ASP A 582 17.43 -8.54 -33.50
N ALA A 583 18.66 -8.02 -33.39
CA ALA A 583 19.03 -6.66 -33.79
C ALA A 583 18.92 -6.39 -35.30
N VAL A 584 19.23 -7.39 -36.15
CA VAL A 584 19.08 -7.27 -37.63
C VAL A 584 17.78 -7.88 -38.15
N GLY A 585 16.95 -8.42 -37.25
CA GLY A 585 15.70 -9.09 -37.57
C GLY A 585 14.55 -8.12 -37.87
N ARG A 586 13.31 -8.64 -37.79
CA ARG A 586 12.09 -7.85 -38.03
C ARG A 586 11.96 -6.69 -37.04
N ALA A 587 11.33 -5.60 -37.47
CA ALA A 587 10.97 -4.51 -36.56
C ALA A 587 10.08 -5.03 -35.42
N GLY A 588 10.41 -4.70 -34.19
CA GLY A 588 9.70 -5.18 -33.00
C GLY A 588 10.43 -4.86 -31.71
N ALA A 589 9.89 -5.33 -30.58
CA ALA A 589 10.50 -5.14 -29.27
C ALA A 589 11.90 -5.75 -29.19
N ALA A 590 12.08 -6.97 -29.72
CA ALA A 590 13.36 -7.68 -29.71
C ALA A 590 14.48 -6.96 -30.50
N ARG A 591 14.14 -6.17 -31.52
CA ARG A 591 15.11 -5.38 -32.29
C ARG A 591 15.50 -4.05 -31.62
N ARG A 592 14.60 -3.52 -30.77
CA ARG A 592 14.84 -2.26 -30.04
C ARG A 592 15.64 -2.47 -28.76
N ALA A 593 15.35 -3.58 -28.08
CA ALA A 593 16.16 -4.14 -27.01
C ALA A 593 17.57 -4.45 -27.56
#